data_AF-A7RYB5-F1
#
_entry.id   AF-A7RYB5-F1
#
_cell.length_a   1.000
_cell.length_b   1.000
_cell.length_c   1.000
_cell.angle_alpha   90.00
_cell.angle_beta   90.00
_cell.angle_gamma   90.00
#
_symmetry.space_group_name_H-M   'P 1'
#
loop_
_entity.id
_entity.type
_entity.pdbx_description
1 polymer ?
#
loop_
_entity_poly.entity_id
_entity_poly.type
_entity_poly.pdbx_seq_one_letter_code
_entity_poly.pdbx_strand_id
1 'polypeptide(L)'
;FSQVKLSVVKAYASSVGILVFFLIFFVAFLAEALLICSRIWLADWSSANVTTAHARDHYLGGYGGLGLGQALCVLAGAFLISFGAMRASRALHSKLLTHIMHCPMAYFETTPLGRIVNRFARDMYLVDENIPRAFNFFLRTLLSVFGTVFVISYSTPLFLIVLVPLAVLYAFIQVSYCT
;
A
#
# COMPACT_ATOMS: atom_id res chain seq x y z
N PHE A 1 2.97 -12.33 -15.46
CA PHE A 1 2.35 -12.33 -14.12
C PHE A 1 1.06 -13.12 -14.20
N SER A 2 1.02 -14.33 -13.64
CA SER A 2 -0.20 -15.13 -13.61
C SER A 2 -1.32 -14.32 -12.95
N GLN A 3 -2.49 -14.26 -13.60
CA GLN A 3 -3.62 -13.48 -13.11
C GLN A 3 -4.02 -13.96 -11.72
N VAL A 4 -3.64 -13.19 -10.70
CA VAL A 4 -4.08 -13.45 -9.32
C VAL A 4 -5.58 -13.24 -9.33
N LYS A 5 -6.34 -14.32 -9.10
CA LYS A 5 -7.79 -14.25 -9.09
C LYS A 5 -8.22 -13.23 -8.04
N LEU A 6 -9.00 -12.23 -8.46
CA LEU A 6 -9.58 -11.20 -7.58
C LEU A 6 -10.34 -11.80 -6.39
N SER A 7 -10.87 -13.02 -6.54
CA SER A 7 -11.50 -13.77 -5.46
C SER A 7 -10.55 -14.06 -4.29
N VAL A 8 -9.26 -14.32 -4.55
CA VAL A 8 -8.24 -14.58 -3.52
C VAL A 8 -7.93 -13.30 -2.76
N VAL A 9 -7.75 -12.19 -3.47
CA VAL A 9 -7.53 -10.87 -2.85
C VAL A 9 -8.74 -10.45 -2.02
N LYS A 10 -9.97 -10.66 -2.53
CA LYS A 10 -11.20 -10.37 -1.80
C LYS A 10 -11.37 -11.25 -0.56
N ALA A 11 -11.04 -12.53 -0.64
CA ALA A 11 -11.06 -13.43 0.51
C ALA A 11 -10.03 -13.04 1.56
N TYR A 12 -8.84 -12.59 1.14
CA TYR A 12 -7.79 -12.07 2.01
C TYR A 12 -8.25 -10.79 2.72
N ALA A 13 -8.73 -9.80 1.96
CA ALA A 13 -9.24 -8.53 2.49
C ALA A 13 -10.42 -8.73 3.46
N SER A 14 -11.34 -9.65 3.14
CA SER A 14 -12.44 -10.01 4.03
C SER A 14 -11.98 -10.66 5.33
N SER A 15 -10.82 -11.33 5.35
CA SER A 15 -10.26 -12.00 6.53
C SER A 15 -9.48 -11.05 7.46
N VAL A 16 -8.97 -9.93 6.93
CA VAL A 16 -8.33 -8.85 7.71
C VAL A 16 -9.33 -8.20 8.66
N GLY A 17 -10.59 -8.08 8.24
CA GLY A 17 -11.67 -7.43 8.99
C GLY A 17 -11.87 -5.97 8.57
N ILE A 18 -13.13 -5.55 8.54
CA ILE A 18 -13.54 -4.27 7.94
C ILE A 18 -12.96 -3.05 8.65
N LEU A 19 -12.89 -3.09 9.99
CA LEU A 19 -12.36 -1.98 10.79
C LEU A 19 -10.86 -1.76 10.53
N VAL A 20 -10.06 -2.83 10.55
CA VAL A 20 -8.61 -2.77 10.30
C VAL A 20 -8.34 -2.29 8.88
N PHE A 21 -9.15 -2.74 7.92
CA PHE A 21 -9.07 -2.29 6.53
C PHE A 21 -9.28 -0.77 6.41
N PHE A 22 -10.37 -0.22 6.96
CA PHE A 22 -10.60 1.22 6.92
C PHE A 22 -9.52 2.02 7.66
N LEU A 23 -8.99 1.49 8.76
CA LEU A 23 -7.93 2.12 9.51
C LEU A 23 -6.60 2.17 8.72
N ILE A 24 -6.26 1.11 7.99
CA ILE A 24 -5.10 1.11 7.07
C ILE A 24 -5.25 2.20 6.01
N PHE A 25 -6.42 2.31 5.38
CA PHE A 25 -6.68 3.37 4.40
C PHE A 25 -6.55 4.77 4.99
N PHE A 26 -7.13 4.99 6.17
CA PHE A 26 -7.07 6.27 6.86
C PHE A 26 -5.63 6.68 7.20
N VAL A 27 -4.85 5.76 7.77
CA VAL A 27 -3.45 6.03 8.14
C VAL A 27 -2.57 6.23 6.90
N ALA A 28 -2.80 5.46 5.83
CA ALA A 28 -2.09 5.65 4.56
C ALA A 28 -2.39 7.02 3.94
N PHE A 29 -3.66 7.43 3.93
CA PHE A 29 -4.06 8.76 3.47
C PHE A 29 -3.41 9.86 4.30
N LEU A 30 -3.43 9.74 5.63
CA LEU A 30 -2.82 10.72 6.53
C LEU A 30 -1.30 10.81 6.33
N ALA A 31 -0.62 9.68 6.12
CA ALA A 31 0.82 9.66 5.85
C ALA A 31 1.18 10.38 4.54
N GLU A 32 0.42 10.15 3.47
CA GLU A 32 0.64 10.83 2.19
C GLU A 32 0.25 12.31 2.25
N ALA A 33 -0.81 12.65 2.99
CA ALA A 33 -1.19 14.05 3.22
C ALA A 33 -0.09 14.82 3.96
N LEU A 34 0.49 14.25 5.04
CA LEU A 34 1.61 14.87 5.75
C LEU A 34 2.87 15.00 4.89
N LEU A 35 3.12 14.03 4.01
CA LEU A 35 4.21 14.12 3.03
C LEU A 35 4.00 15.30 2.07
N ILE A 36 2.79 15.46 1.55
CA ILE A 36 2.44 16.57 0.65
C ILE A 36 2.57 17.91 1.38
N CYS A 37 2.04 18.01 2.61
CA CYS A 37 2.19 19.20 3.44
C CYS A 37 3.65 19.55 3.68
N SER A 38 4.50 18.55 3.95
CA SER A 38 5.95 18.74 4.13
C SER A 38 6.62 19.29 2.85
N ARG A 39 6.21 18.81 1.67
CA ARG A 39 6.69 19.33 0.38
C ARG A 39 6.26 20.78 0.14
N ILE A 40 5.01 21.12 0.43
CA ILE A 40 4.50 22.50 0.29
C ILE A 40 5.23 23.43 1.26
N TRP A 41 5.36 23.01 2.52
CA TRP A 41 6.10 23.76 3.54
C TRP A 41 7.55 24.04 3.12
N LEU A 42 8.21 23.05 2.52
CA LEU A 42 9.57 23.21 2.00
C LEU A 42 9.62 24.17 0.80
N ALA A 43 8.61 24.14 -0.07
CA ALA A 43 8.50 25.08 -1.19
C ALA A 43 8.36 26.53 -0.67
N ASP A 44 7.48 26.75 0.30
CA ASP A 44 7.29 28.06 0.93
C ASP A 44 8.57 28.52 1.63
N TRP A 45 9.21 27.64 2.41
CA TRP A 45 10.49 27.94 3.07
C TRP A 45 11.58 28.32 2.05
N SER A 46 11.66 27.62 0.91
CA SER A 46 12.66 27.91 -0.13
C SER A 46 12.45 29.28 -0.81
N SER A 47 11.20 29.76 -0.86
CA SER A 47 10.85 31.05 -1.44
C SER A 47 11.01 32.21 -0.46
N ALA A 48 11.01 31.93 0.83
CA ALA A 48 11.16 32.93 1.88
C ALA A 48 12.62 33.38 1.99
N ASN A 49 12.86 34.70 1.96
CA ASN A 49 14.18 35.26 2.22
C ASN A 49 14.47 35.29 3.73
N VAL A 50 14.79 34.13 4.30
CA VAL A 50 14.99 33.94 5.74
C VAL A 50 16.35 34.49 6.17
N THR A 51 16.36 35.70 6.71
CA THR A 51 17.58 36.39 7.18
C THR A 51 17.82 36.30 8.68
N THR A 52 16.79 36.01 9.48
CA THR A 52 16.87 35.94 10.95
C THR A 52 16.90 34.49 11.47
N ALA A 53 17.64 34.26 12.55
CA ALA A 53 17.76 32.93 13.18
C ALA A 53 16.39 32.40 13.66
N HIS A 54 15.56 33.26 14.25
CA HIS A 54 14.23 32.88 14.74
C HIS A 54 13.29 32.41 13.62
N ALA A 55 13.32 33.05 12.45
CA ALA A 55 12.52 32.62 11.31
C ALA A 55 12.99 31.27 10.76
N ARG A 56 14.32 31.04 10.72
CA ARG A 56 14.88 29.74 10.32
C ARG A 56 14.44 28.62 11.26
N ASP A 57 14.51 28.84 12.56
CA ASP A 57 14.14 27.83 13.55
C ASP A 57 12.64 27.50 13.49
N HIS A 58 11.78 28.47 13.14
CA HIS A 58 10.36 28.24 12.89
C HIS A 58 10.10 27.32 11.69
N TYR A 59 10.72 27.59 10.54
CA TYR A 59 10.57 26.75 9.35
C TYR A 59 11.15 25.35 9.56
N LEU A 60 12.30 25.25 10.25
CA LEU A 60 12.94 23.98 10.58
C LEU A 60 12.09 23.15 11.54
N GLY A 61 11.50 23.78 12.56
CA GLY A 61 10.60 23.13 13.51
C GLY A 61 9.32 22.61 12.84
N GLY A 62 8.71 23.41 11.96
CA GLY A 62 7.53 22.99 11.20
C GLY A 62 7.81 21.81 10.27
N TYR A 63 8.92 21.87 9.51
CA TYR A 63 9.33 20.77 8.63
C TYR A 63 9.66 19.50 9.42
N GLY A 64 10.39 19.64 10.54
CA GLY A 64 10.71 18.54 11.43
C GLY A 64 9.46 17.89 12.04
N GLY A 65 8.49 18.70 12.50
CA GLY A 65 7.23 18.22 13.05
C GLY A 65 6.38 17.46 12.01
N LEU A 66 6.27 17.99 10.80
CA LEU A 66 5.57 17.33 9.69
C LEU A 66 6.23 16.00 9.31
N GLY A 67 7.57 15.98 9.23
CA GLY A 67 8.33 14.77 8.93
C GLY A 67 8.22 13.70 10.02
N LEU A 68 8.28 14.09 11.30
CA LEU A 68 8.08 13.17 12.42
C LEU A 68 6.65 12.62 12.44
N GLY A 69 5.64 13.48 12.25
CA GLY A 69 4.24 13.05 12.16
C GLY A 69 4.03 12.06 11.01
N GLN A 70 4.63 12.33 9.85
CA GLN A 70 4.61 11.41 8.72
C GLN A 70 5.25 10.07 9.08
N ALA A 71 6.45 10.07 9.66
CA ALA A 71 7.17 8.85 10.03
C ALA A 71 6.36 7.99 11.02
N LEU A 72 5.70 8.61 12.00
CA LEU A 72 4.81 7.91 12.94
C LEU A 72 3.59 7.30 12.23
N CYS A 73 2.98 8.02 11.29
CA CYS A 73 1.87 7.47 10.49
C CYS A 73 2.32 6.29 9.64
N VAL A 74 3.50 6.38 9.01
CA VAL A 74 4.09 5.27 8.24
C VAL A 74 4.33 4.05 9.12
N LEU A 75 4.89 4.26 10.31
CA LEU A 75 5.15 3.19 11.26
C LEU A 75 3.84 2.54 11.73
N ALA A 76 2.83 3.34 12.09
CA ALA A 76 1.51 2.84 12.46
C ALA A 76 0.87 2.04 11.31
N GLY A 77 0.97 2.53 10.07
CA GLY A 77 0.51 1.82 8.88
C GLY A 77 1.20 0.46 8.70
N ALA A 78 2.52 0.39 8.90
CA ALA A 78 3.28 -0.86 8.83
C ALA A 78 2.84 -1.87 9.90
N PHE A 79 2.58 -1.41 11.13
CA PHE A 79 2.05 -2.28 12.19
C PHE A 79 0.65 -2.80 11.87
N LEU A 80 -0.24 -1.94 11.35
CA LEU A 80 -1.61 -2.33 11.00
C LEU A 80 -1.67 -3.33 9.85
N ILE A 81 -0.86 -3.11 8.81
CA ILE A 81 -0.77 -4.03 7.68
C ILE A 81 -0.21 -5.38 8.14
N SER A 82 0.86 -5.39 8.95
CA SER A 82 1.42 -6.62 9.53
C SER A 82 0.39 -7.35 10.41
N PHE A 83 -0.35 -6.61 11.24
CA PHE A 83 -1.40 -7.18 12.08
C PHE A 83 -2.54 -7.78 11.25
N GLY A 84 -3.00 -7.07 10.22
CA GLY A 84 -4.00 -7.55 9.28
C GLY A 84 -3.55 -8.81 8.54
N ALA A 85 -2.28 -8.83 8.11
CA ALA A 85 -1.69 -9.96 7.42
C ALA A 85 -1.62 -11.21 8.30
N MET A 86 -1.17 -11.07 9.55
CA MET A 86 -1.17 -12.16 10.53
C MET A 86 -2.58 -12.73 10.78
N ARG A 87 -3.59 -11.85 10.86
CA ARG A 87 -4.98 -12.28 11.05
C ARG A 87 -5.52 -13.03 9.83
N ALA A 88 -5.26 -12.53 8.62
CA ALA A 88 -5.64 -13.17 7.38
C ALA A 88 -4.94 -14.53 7.20
N SER A 89 -3.64 -14.61 7.48
CA SER A 89 -2.83 -15.84 7.46
C SER A 89 -3.43 -16.92 8.35
N ARG A 90 -3.73 -16.59 9.62
CA ARG A 90 -4.36 -17.53 10.57
C ARG A 90 -5.71 -18.04 10.08
N ALA A 91 -6.53 -17.14 9.53
CA ALA A 91 -7.85 -17.52 9.00
C ALA A 91 -7.75 -18.43 7.77
N LEU A 92 -6.81 -18.15 6.84
CA LEU A 92 -6.59 -18.97 5.65
C LEU A 92 -5.98 -20.32 6.01
N HIS A 93 -4.99 -20.35 6.90
CA HIS A 93 -4.37 -21.57 7.38
C HIS A 93 -5.37 -22.48 8.08
N SER A 94 -6.21 -21.93 8.97
CA SER A 94 -7.26 -22.69 9.64
C SER A 94 -8.27 -23.27 8.64
N LYS A 95 -8.74 -22.47 7.67
CA LYS A 95 -9.67 -22.95 6.62
C LYS A 95 -9.06 -24.06 5.75
N LEU A 96 -7.78 -23.94 5.41
CA LEU A 96 -7.07 -24.94 4.61
C LEU A 96 -6.88 -26.24 5.40
N LEU A 97 -6.50 -26.14 6.67
CA LEU A 97 -6.35 -27.27 7.57
C LEU A 97 -7.67 -28.01 7.76
N THR A 98 -8.76 -27.29 8.06
CA THR A 98 -10.08 -27.90 8.19
C THR A 98 -10.50 -28.61 6.92
N HIS A 99 -10.31 -28.03 5.73
CA HIS A 99 -10.64 -28.71 4.47
C HIS A 99 -9.85 -30.00 4.28
N ILE A 100 -8.54 -29.99 4.56
CA ILE A 100 -7.69 -31.17 4.37
C ILE A 100 -8.07 -32.28 5.35
N MET A 101 -8.42 -31.95 6.59
CA MET A 101 -8.89 -32.95 7.56
C MET A 101 -10.22 -33.61 7.16
N HIS A 102 -11.03 -32.98 6.30
CA HIS A 102 -12.28 -33.55 5.78
C HIS A 102 -12.11 -34.23 4.42
N CYS A 103 -10.90 -34.29 3.86
CA CYS A 103 -10.67 -34.97 2.59
C CYS A 103 -10.70 -36.51 2.77
N PRO A 104 -11.23 -37.26 1.78
CA PRO A 104 -11.24 -38.72 1.83
C PRO A 104 -9.80 -39.28 1.77
N MET A 105 -9.58 -40.48 2.33
CA MET A 105 -8.26 -41.13 2.34
C MET A 105 -7.64 -41.25 0.94
N ALA A 106 -8.46 -41.50 -0.09
CA ALA A 106 -8.04 -41.55 -1.49
C ALA A 106 -7.31 -40.28 -1.96
N TYR A 107 -7.61 -39.11 -1.40
CA TYR A 107 -6.88 -37.88 -1.70
C TYR A 107 -5.44 -37.94 -1.20
N PHE A 108 -5.20 -38.50 -0.01
CA PHE A 108 -3.87 -38.63 0.59
C PHE A 108 -3.03 -39.72 -0.08
N GLU A 109 -3.66 -40.74 -0.66
CA GLU A 109 -2.96 -41.78 -1.42
C GLU A 109 -2.55 -41.31 -2.82
N THR A 110 -3.36 -40.44 -3.45
CA THR A 110 -3.10 -39.94 -4.81
C THR A 110 -2.22 -38.70 -4.85
N THR A 111 -2.25 -37.85 -3.80
CA THR A 111 -1.39 -36.68 -3.70
C THR A 111 -0.19 -36.91 -2.77
N PRO A 112 1.05 -36.68 -3.23
CA PRO A 112 2.22 -36.88 -2.39
C PRO A 112 2.20 -35.88 -1.23
N LEU A 113 2.45 -36.37 -0.01
CA LEU A 113 2.46 -35.56 1.22
C LEU A 113 3.36 -34.31 1.09
N GLY A 114 4.50 -34.42 0.40
CA GLY A 114 5.39 -33.28 0.14
C GLY A 114 4.74 -32.12 -0.62
N ARG A 115 3.77 -32.40 -1.50
CA ARG A 115 3.01 -31.35 -2.22
C ARG A 115 2.05 -30.61 -1.27
N ILE A 116 1.43 -31.32 -0.34
CA ILE A 116 0.55 -30.74 0.67
C ILE A 116 1.36 -29.81 1.59
N VAL A 117 2.51 -30.28 2.08
CA VAL A 117 3.41 -29.49 2.93
C VAL A 117 3.95 -28.27 2.18
N ASN A 118 4.39 -28.41 0.93
CA ASN A 118 4.86 -27.28 0.14
C ASN A 118 3.78 -26.22 -0.05
N ARG A 119 2.51 -26.62 -0.20
CA ARG A 119 1.37 -25.70 -0.31
C ARG A 119 1.06 -24.97 1.00
N PHE A 120 1.20 -25.64 2.16
CA PHE A 120 1.05 -25.00 3.47
C PHE A 120 2.20 -24.06 3.83
N ALA A 121 3.43 -24.45 3.53
CA ALA A 121 4.61 -23.68 3.92
C ALA A 121 4.91 -22.57 2.90
N ARG A 122 5.12 -22.95 1.64
CA ARG A 122 5.61 -22.02 0.60
C ARG A 122 4.50 -21.14 0.05
N ASP A 123 3.38 -21.72 -0.36
CA ASP A 123 2.33 -20.93 -1.03
C ASP A 123 1.64 -19.98 -0.03
N MET A 124 1.40 -20.42 1.21
CA MET A 124 0.86 -19.55 2.26
C MET A 124 1.80 -18.39 2.56
N TYR A 125 3.10 -18.66 2.74
CA TYR A 125 4.10 -17.61 2.97
C TYR A 125 4.16 -16.61 1.81
N LEU A 126 4.13 -17.08 0.57
CA LEU A 126 4.12 -16.21 -0.60
C LEU A 126 2.87 -15.32 -0.65
N VAL A 127 1.71 -15.85 -0.28
CA VAL A 127 0.46 -15.07 -0.20
C VAL A 127 0.54 -14.03 0.91
N ASP A 128 1.02 -14.43 2.09
CA ASP A 128 1.11 -13.58 3.27
C ASP A 128 2.13 -12.45 3.12
N GLU A 129 3.20 -12.65 2.34
CA GLU A 129 4.21 -11.62 2.10
C GLU A 129 3.84 -10.74 0.89
N ASN A 130 3.45 -11.35 -0.23
CA ASN A 130 3.28 -10.60 -1.47
C ASN A 130 2.00 -9.76 -1.49
N ILE A 131 0.87 -10.26 -0.95
CA ILE A 131 -0.40 -9.51 -1.01
C ILE A 131 -0.30 -8.21 -0.20
N PRO A 132 0.09 -8.22 1.09
CA PRO A 132 0.16 -6.98 1.87
C PRO A 132 1.22 -6.02 1.33
N ARG A 133 2.37 -6.53 0.88
CA ARG A 133 3.44 -5.73 0.28
C ARG A 133 2.95 -5.03 -0.99
N ALA A 134 2.39 -5.80 -1.94
CA ALA A 134 1.87 -5.25 -3.19
C ALA A 134 0.74 -4.25 -2.94
N PHE A 135 -0.15 -4.55 -1.99
CA PHE A 135 -1.24 -3.65 -1.61
C PHE A 135 -0.73 -2.33 -1.02
N ASN A 136 0.26 -2.39 -0.12
CA ASN A 136 0.87 -1.19 0.47
C ASN A 136 1.55 -0.33 -0.60
N PHE A 137 2.36 -0.96 -1.47
CA PHE A 137 2.99 -0.25 -2.60
C PHE A 137 1.94 0.38 -3.51
N PHE A 138 0.93 -0.37 -3.91
CA PHE A 138 -0.14 0.13 -4.76
C PHE A 138 -0.85 1.33 -4.14
N LEU A 139 -1.25 1.24 -2.87
CA LEU A 139 -1.95 2.30 -2.17
C LEU A 139 -1.09 3.57 -2.05
N ARG A 140 0.17 3.42 -1.63
CA ARG A 140 1.12 4.54 -1.56
C ARG A 140 1.36 5.19 -2.91
N THR A 141 1.65 4.39 -3.93
CA THR A 141 1.89 4.92 -5.28
C THR A 141 0.66 5.64 -5.81
N LEU A 142 -0.54 5.07 -5.64
CA LEU A 142 -1.79 5.68 -6.07
C LEU A 142 -2.02 7.04 -5.39
N LEU A 143 -1.94 7.07 -4.06
CA LEU A 143 -2.10 8.30 -3.29
C LEU A 143 -1.02 9.34 -3.63
N SER A 144 0.23 8.90 -3.81
CA SER A 144 1.35 9.79 -4.13
C SER A 144 1.22 10.40 -5.53
N VAL A 145 0.75 9.62 -6.52
CA VAL A 145 0.47 10.12 -7.88
C VAL A 145 -0.63 11.16 -7.83
N PHE A 146 -1.76 10.87 -7.18
CA PHE A 146 -2.85 11.84 -7.02
C PHE A 146 -2.39 13.10 -6.28
N GLY A 147 -1.64 12.94 -5.20
CA GLY A 147 -1.09 14.05 -4.43
C GLY A 147 -0.13 14.93 -5.24
N THR A 148 0.77 14.31 -6.00
CA THR A 148 1.74 15.05 -6.84
C THR A 148 1.04 15.78 -7.97
N VAL A 149 0.08 15.13 -8.65
CA VAL A 149 -0.73 15.77 -9.69
C VAL A 149 -1.52 16.95 -9.12
N PHE A 150 -2.09 16.81 -7.92
CA PHE A 150 -2.80 17.88 -7.23
C PHE A 150 -1.89 19.10 -6.97
N VAL A 151 -0.70 18.88 -6.39
CA VAL A 151 0.27 19.95 -6.09
C VAL A 151 0.71 20.68 -7.36
N ILE A 152 1.06 19.95 -8.42
CA ILE A 152 1.52 20.55 -9.68
C ILE A 152 0.38 21.32 -10.35
N SER A 153 -0.85 20.78 -10.34
CA SER A 153 -2.00 21.43 -10.96
C SER A 153 -2.41 22.71 -10.22
N TYR A 154 -2.25 22.73 -8.88
CA TYR A 154 -2.46 23.93 -8.08
C TYR A 154 -1.44 25.03 -8.40
N SER A 155 -0.16 24.66 -8.56
CA SER A 155 0.91 25.62 -8.88
C SER A 155 0.89 26.09 -10.34
N THR A 156 0.59 25.19 -11.28
CA THR A 156 0.64 25.43 -12.73
C THR A 156 -0.59 24.83 -13.43
N PRO A 157 -1.71 25.57 -13.55
CA PRO A 157 -2.95 25.03 -14.11
C PRO A 157 -2.83 24.53 -15.56
N LEU A 158 -1.93 25.13 -16.35
CA LEU A 158 -1.66 24.72 -17.75
C LEU A 158 -1.08 23.31 -17.87
N PHE A 159 -0.48 22.75 -16.80
CA PHE A 159 0.06 21.40 -16.78
C PHE A 159 -1.01 20.33 -17.08
N LEU A 160 -2.27 20.59 -16.75
CA LEU A 160 -3.40 19.67 -17.01
C LEU A 160 -3.55 19.33 -18.50
N ILE A 161 -3.20 20.26 -19.41
CA ILE A 161 -3.27 20.02 -20.85
C ILE A 161 -2.26 18.94 -21.27
N VAL A 162 -1.06 18.96 -20.68
CA VAL A 162 0.01 17.98 -20.94
C VAL A 162 -0.26 16.64 -20.24
N LEU A 163 -0.97 16.67 -19.11
CA LEU A 163 -1.35 15.47 -18.37
C LEU A 163 -2.25 14.53 -19.19
N VAL A 164 -3.18 15.07 -19.98
CA VAL A 164 -4.11 14.28 -20.80
C VAL A 164 -3.41 13.36 -21.81
N PRO A 165 -2.54 13.85 -22.72
CA PRO A 165 -1.83 12.98 -23.66
C PRO A 165 -0.87 12.01 -22.95
N LEU A 166 -0.25 12.44 -21.83
CA LEU A 166 0.59 11.57 -21.02
C LEU A 166 -0.21 10.39 -20.42
N ALA A 167 -1.42 10.64 -19.92
CA ALA A 167 -2.30 9.62 -19.36
C ALA A 167 -2.78 8.62 -20.44
N VAL A 168 -3.07 9.11 -21.65
CA VAL A 168 -3.42 8.24 -22.80
C VAL A 168 -2.25 7.33 -23.17
N LEU A 169 -1.04 7.89 -23.27
CA LEU A 169 0.17 7.12 -23.57
C LEU A 169 0.45 6.09 -22.48
N TYR A 170 0.32 6.48 -21.20
CA TYR A 170 0.45 5.56 -20.08
C TYR A 170 -0.57 4.42 -20.15
N ALA A 171 -1.83 4.71 -20.46
CA ALA A 171 -2.88 3.69 -20.61
C ALA A 171 -2.56 2.71 -21.76
N PHE A 172 -2.09 3.23 -22.91
CA PHE A 172 -1.70 2.39 -24.04
C PHE A 172 -0.55 1.44 -23.67
N ILE A 173 0.47 1.97 -23.00
CA ILE A 173 1.61 1.21 -22.51
C ILE A 173 1.16 0.17 -21.48
N GLN A 174 0.32 0.56 -20.51
CA GLN A 174 -0.19 -0.34 -19.47
C GLN A 174 -0.98 -1.50 -20.06
N VAL A 175 -1.86 -1.25 -21.03
CA VAL A 175 -2.61 -2.30 -21.73
C VAL A 175 -1.65 -3.24 -22.46
N SER A 176 -0.63 -2.70 -23.13
CA SER A 176 0.37 -3.52 -23.86
C SER A 176 1.22 -4.40 -22.95
N TYR A 177 1.51 -3.98 -21.72
CA TYR A 177 2.24 -4.79 -20.73
C TYR A 177 1.35 -5.77 -19.95
N CYS A 178 0.05 -5.47 -19.81
CA CYS A 178 -0.90 -6.33 -19.09
C CYS A 178 -1.54 -7.40 -19.98
N THR A 179 -1.56 -7.21 -21.30
CA THR A 179 -2.03 -8.20 -22.29
C THR A 179 -0.90 -9.17 -22.62
#